data_AF-A0A0N4XAR4-F1
#
_entry.id   AF-A0A0N4XAR4-F1
#
_cell.length_a   1.000
_cell.length_b   1.000
_cell.length_c   1.000
_cell.angle_alpha   90.00
_cell.angle_beta   90.00
_cell.angle_gamma   90.00
#
_symmetry.space_group_name_H-M   'P 1'
#
loop_
_entity.id
_entity.type
_entity.pdbx_description
1 polymer ?
#
loop_
_entity_poly.entity_id
_entity_poly.type
_entity_poly.pdbx_seq_one_letter_code
_entity_poly.pdbx_strand_id
1 'polypeptide(L)'
;MTKDDVPENDPGDPTMRKVQLLSDGDYMEKLVEENHDDHDKYNVRRQKEKESRRRDRQEYIEDLENELDQLYQGRTLLPHRKIGPETVPEHMKCTFCGIYGRHYSESCSLITDGDERYRFIQRERRCRLCLGKNNGPDDCRTEEKSCWYCVVVMDTALDFLFSKKKQHRAPCRVPDSKDRIKKKIRAIKVEINRTKYKQDAPAGV
;
A
#
# COMPACT_ATOMS: atom_id res chain seq x y z
N MET A 1 -1.85 64.77 79.93
CA MET A 1 -1.08 63.54 79.61
C MET A 1 -1.87 62.80 78.55
N THR A 2 -1.12 62.33 77.54
CA THR A 2 -1.48 61.48 76.39
C THR A 2 -2.46 62.09 75.35
N LYS A 3 -2.00 62.43 74.13
CA LYS A 3 -1.47 61.56 73.04
C LYS A 3 -2.63 60.76 72.44
N ASP A 4 -3.12 61.01 71.23
CA ASP A 4 -2.62 60.77 69.86
C ASP A 4 -3.97 60.43 69.12
N ASP A 5 -4.33 60.83 67.89
CA ASP A 5 -3.62 60.81 66.63
C ASP A 5 -4.17 61.86 65.64
N VAL A 6 -3.28 62.23 64.73
CA VAL A 6 -3.31 63.36 63.77
C VAL A 6 -3.71 62.82 62.35
N PRO A 7 -3.42 63.49 61.21
CA PRO A 7 -4.37 64.15 60.31
C PRO A 7 -4.42 63.56 58.87
N GLU A 8 -5.09 64.30 57.98
CA GLU A 8 -4.77 64.50 56.55
C GLU A 8 -4.59 63.27 55.64
N ASN A 9 -5.42 63.18 54.59
CA ASN A 9 -4.99 63.44 53.20
C ASN A 9 -6.10 63.08 52.20
N ASP A 10 -6.39 64.02 51.30
CA ASP A 10 -6.87 63.77 49.94
C ASP A 10 -5.83 62.90 49.21
N PRO A 11 -6.21 61.78 48.58
CA PRO A 11 -6.34 61.80 47.11
C PRO A 11 -7.29 60.71 46.53
N GLY A 12 -7.87 60.98 45.35
CA GLY A 12 -8.07 59.90 44.37
C GLY A 12 -9.43 59.81 43.69
N ASP A 13 -9.50 60.48 42.54
CA ASP A 13 -10.20 60.05 41.33
C ASP A 13 -10.58 58.55 41.29
N PRO A 14 -11.87 58.18 41.41
CA PRO A 14 -12.34 56.99 40.76
C PRO A 14 -12.66 57.40 39.33
N THR A 15 -11.68 57.17 38.45
CA THR A 15 -11.87 57.15 37.00
C THR A 15 -13.16 56.39 36.75
N MET A 16 -14.27 57.11 36.53
CA MET A 16 -15.44 56.51 35.93
C MET A 16 -14.95 56.06 34.57
N ARG A 17 -14.63 54.77 34.47
CA ARG A 17 -14.61 54.06 33.20
C ARG A 17 -15.96 54.36 32.59
N LYS A 18 -16.03 55.40 31.76
CA LYS A 18 -17.13 55.66 30.86
C LYS A 18 -17.16 54.43 29.99
N VAL A 19 -17.96 53.45 30.39
CA VAL A 19 -18.44 52.41 29.50
C VAL A 19 -19.14 53.23 28.42
N GLN A 20 -18.48 53.38 27.28
CA GLN A 20 -19.12 53.94 26.10
C GLN A 20 -20.27 52.98 25.81
N LEU A 21 -21.46 53.37 26.26
CA LEU A 21 -22.70 52.75 25.83
C LEU A 21 -22.80 53.06 24.35
N LEU A 22 -22.36 52.10 23.55
CA LEU A 22 -22.60 52.12 22.12
C LEU A 22 -24.10 52.27 21.91
N SER A 23 -24.48 53.12 20.96
CA SER A 23 -25.83 53.11 20.44
C SER A 23 -26.17 51.69 19.98
N ASP A 24 -27.42 51.26 20.15
CA ASP A 24 -27.87 49.95 19.66
C ASP A 24 -27.55 49.76 18.16
N GLY A 25 -27.50 50.84 17.38
CA GLY A 25 -27.03 50.84 16.00
C GLY A 25 -25.54 50.51 15.85
N ASP A 26 -24.68 51.20 16.61
CA ASP A 26 -23.23 51.00 16.57
C ASP A 26 -22.83 49.62 17.14
N TYR A 27 -23.57 49.12 18.12
CA TYR A 27 -23.39 47.78 18.68
C TYR A 27 -23.73 46.69 17.65
N MET A 28 -24.84 46.85 16.94
CA MET A 28 -25.26 45.91 15.89
C MET A 28 -24.33 45.96 14.68
N GLU A 29 -23.86 47.14 14.28
CA GLU A 29 -22.89 47.31 13.19
C GLU A 29 -21.57 46.60 13.49
N LYS A 30 -21.06 46.74 14.72
CA LYS A 30 -19.84 46.06 15.17
C LYS A 30 -19.98 44.54 15.23
N LEU A 31 -21.15 44.02 15.62
CA LEU A 31 -21.46 42.59 15.57
C LEU A 31 -21.53 42.05 14.13
N VAL A 32 -22.00 42.86 13.18
CA VAL A 32 -22.06 42.48 11.76
C VAL A 32 -20.66 42.46 11.14
N GLU A 33 -19.80 43.44 11.46
CA GLU A 33 -18.40 43.48 11.04
C GLU A 33 -17.58 42.29 11.59
N GLU A 34 -17.69 42.00 12.89
CA GLU A 34 -16.99 40.87 13.53
C GLU A 34 -17.46 39.50 12.98
N ASN A 35 -18.74 39.36 12.61
CA ASN A 35 -19.25 38.13 11.98
C ASN A 35 -18.90 37.99 10.50
N HIS A 36 -18.78 39.10 9.76
CA HIS A 36 -18.41 39.07 8.34
C HIS A 36 -17.00 38.51 8.13
N ASP A 37 -16.05 38.93 8.97
CA ASP A 37 -14.65 38.49 8.93
C ASP A 37 -14.47 36.98 9.24
N ASP A 38 -15.30 36.43 10.12
CA ASP A 38 -15.24 35.01 10.50
C ASP A 38 -15.96 34.10 9.49
N HIS A 39 -17.03 34.59 8.86
CA HIS A 39 -17.73 33.86 7.79
C HIS A 39 -16.87 33.75 6.53
N ASP A 40 -16.13 34.80 6.17
CA ASP A 40 -15.19 34.77 5.04
C ASP A 40 -13.98 33.86 5.31
N LYS A 41 -13.39 33.91 6.51
CA LYS A 41 -12.33 32.96 6.92
C LYS A 41 -12.82 31.51 6.91
N TYR A 42 -14.04 31.25 7.37
CA TYR A 42 -14.65 29.92 7.35
C TYR A 42 -14.83 29.38 5.93
N ASN A 43 -15.36 30.20 5.01
CA ASN A 43 -15.55 29.83 3.61
C ASN A 43 -14.21 29.58 2.90
N VAL A 44 -13.21 30.42 3.12
CA VAL A 44 -11.85 30.24 2.59
C VAL A 44 -11.22 28.95 3.11
N ARG A 45 -11.36 28.64 4.40
CA ARG A 45 -10.84 27.38 4.98
C ARG A 45 -11.53 26.16 4.36
N ARG A 46 -12.86 26.19 4.24
CA ARG A 46 -13.66 25.13 3.62
C ARG A 46 -13.29 24.92 2.15
N GLN A 47 -13.02 26.00 1.41
CA GLN A 47 -12.57 25.93 0.03
C GLN A 47 -11.17 25.32 -0.09
N LYS A 48 -10.22 25.75 0.74
CA LYS A 48 -8.87 25.15 0.81
C LYS A 48 -8.91 23.66 1.15
N GLU A 49 -9.76 23.25 2.09
CA GLU A 49 -9.94 21.83 2.44
C GLU A 49 -10.49 21.01 1.25
N LYS A 50 -11.45 21.54 0.49
CA LYS A 50 -11.98 20.90 -0.72
C LYS A 50 -10.90 20.78 -1.81
N GLU A 51 -10.13 21.84 -2.03
CA GLU A 51 -9.03 21.85 -3.00
C GLU A 51 -7.94 20.87 -2.62
N SER A 52 -7.56 20.79 -1.33
CA SER A 52 -6.62 19.78 -0.82
C SER A 52 -7.13 18.38 -1.09
N ARG A 53 -8.36 18.05 -0.70
CA ARG A 53 -8.95 16.72 -0.96
C ARG A 53 -9.02 16.39 -2.45
N ARG A 54 -9.22 17.38 -3.31
CA ARG A 54 -9.21 17.19 -4.76
C ARG A 54 -7.81 16.87 -5.26
N ARG A 55 -6.79 17.57 -4.75
CA ARG A 55 -5.38 17.34 -5.04
C ARG A 55 -4.94 15.94 -4.58
N ASP A 56 -5.17 15.59 -3.31
CA ASP A 56 -4.79 14.30 -2.73
C ASP A 56 -5.42 13.13 -3.51
N ARG A 57 -6.66 13.31 -3.97
CA ARG A 57 -7.35 12.32 -4.79
C ARG A 57 -6.76 12.20 -6.19
N GLN A 58 -6.39 13.32 -6.79
CA GLN A 58 -5.78 13.34 -8.12
C GLN A 58 -4.42 12.65 -8.09
N GLU A 59 -3.60 12.97 -7.08
CA GLU A 59 -2.32 12.31 -6.79
C GLU A 59 -2.52 10.80 -6.60
N TYR A 60 -3.53 10.38 -5.84
CA TYR A 60 -3.83 8.96 -5.66
C TYR A 60 -4.24 8.25 -6.97
N ILE A 61 -4.98 8.92 -7.86
CA ILE A 61 -5.31 8.36 -9.19
C ILE A 61 -4.04 8.20 -10.01
N GLU A 62 -3.17 9.22 -10.02
CA GLU A 62 -1.90 9.20 -10.74
C GLU A 62 -0.99 8.06 -10.25
N ASP A 63 -0.90 7.84 -8.93
CA ASP A 63 -0.19 6.71 -8.34
C ASP A 63 -0.74 5.36 -8.81
N LEU A 64 -2.06 5.21 -8.88
CA LEU A 64 -2.71 3.98 -9.36
C LEU A 64 -2.48 3.76 -10.86
N GLU A 65 -2.52 4.83 -11.67
CA GLU A 65 -2.23 4.79 -13.11
C GLU A 65 -0.76 4.40 -13.34
N ASN A 66 0.18 4.94 -12.56
CA ASN A 66 1.58 4.55 -12.55
C ASN A 66 1.78 3.06 -12.15
N GLU A 67 1.11 2.58 -11.09
CA GLU A 67 1.15 1.17 -10.68
C GLU A 67 0.65 0.27 -11.82
N LEU A 68 -0.40 0.68 -12.53
CA LEU A 68 -1.00 -0.06 -13.62
C LEU A 68 -0.07 -0.18 -14.84
N ASP A 69 0.64 0.88 -15.19
CA ASP A 69 1.67 0.86 -16.24
C ASP A 69 2.84 -0.05 -15.87
N GLN A 70 3.34 0.06 -14.64
CA GLN A 70 4.39 -0.83 -14.13
C GLN A 70 3.95 -2.31 -14.13
N LEU A 71 2.68 -2.60 -13.81
CA LEU A 71 2.13 -3.96 -13.88
C LEU A 71 2.03 -4.48 -15.32
N TYR A 72 1.68 -3.63 -16.29
CA TYR A 72 1.69 -4.03 -17.70
C TYR A 72 3.10 -4.34 -18.19
N GLN A 73 4.07 -3.49 -17.85
CA GLN A 73 5.47 -3.70 -18.19
C GLN A 73 6.03 -4.95 -17.48
N GLY A 74 5.76 -5.11 -16.20
CA GLY A 74 6.15 -6.30 -15.44
C GLY A 74 5.55 -7.58 -16.05
N ARG A 75 4.30 -7.53 -16.53
CA ARG A 75 3.65 -8.67 -17.18
C ARG A 75 4.38 -9.14 -18.45
N THR A 76 4.97 -8.23 -19.23
CA THR A 76 5.72 -8.61 -20.44
C THR A 76 7.09 -9.20 -20.10
N LEU A 77 7.68 -8.77 -18.99
CA LEU A 77 8.98 -9.22 -18.49
C LEU A 77 8.89 -10.43 -17.53
N LEU A 78 7.68 -10.94 -17.28
CA LEU A 78 7.47 -12.07 -16.37
C LEU A 78 8.29 -13.28 -16.84
N PRO A 79 9.17 -13.84 -15.99
CA PRO A 79 10.03 -14.93 -16.41
C PRO A 79 9.20 -16.17 -16.75
N HIS A 80 9.66 -16.91 -17.76
CA HIS A 80 8.99 -18.13 -18.23
C HIS A 80 9.76 -19.37 -17.83
N ARG A 81 9.00 -20.40 -17.43
CA ARG A 81 9.54 -21.73 -17.20
C ARG A 81 9.67 -22.46 -18.53
N LYS A 82 10.87 -22.96 -18.83
CA LYS A 82 11.10 -23.86 -19.97
C LYS A 82 10.51 -25.23 -19.62
N ILE A 83 9.49 -25.66 -20.36
CA ILE A 83 8.85 -26.98 -20.22
C ILE A 83 9.31 -27.88 -21.36
N GLY A 84 9.54 -29.15 -21.06
CA GLY A 84 9.82 -30.16 -22.08
C GLY A 84 11.16 -30.86 -21.88
N PRO A 85 11.54 -31.70 -22.85
CA PRO A 85 12.74 -32.51 -22.75
C PRO A 85 13.98 -31.63 -22.76
N GLU A 86 14.90 -31.97 -21.88
CA GLU A 86 16.24 -31.41 -21.81
C GLU A 86 17.11 -32.53 -21.27
N THR A 87 17.99 -33.09 -22.10
CA THR A 87 18.80 -34.25 -21.68
C THR A 87 19.61 -33.86 -20.45
N VAL A 88 19.37 -34.57 -19.35
CA VAL A 88 20.08 -34.39 -18.07
C VAL A 88 20.83 -35.67 -17.74
N PRO A 89 21.80 -35.65 -16.81
CA PRO A 89 22.50 -36.87 -16.39
C PRO A 89 21.52 -37.98 -16.00
N GLU A 90 21.80 -39.23 -16.40
CA GLU A 90 20.88 -40.36 -16.26
C GLU A 90 20.43 -40.64 -14.81
N HIS A 91 21.29 -40.35 -13.84
CA HIS A 91 20.99 -40.52 -12.41
C HIS A 91 20.01 -39.46 -11.88
N MET A 92 19.76 -38.37 -12.60
CA MET A 92 18.85 -37.31 -12.16
C MET A 92 17.41 -37.74 -12.32
N LYS A 93 16.67 -37.76 -11.22
CA LYS A 93 15.24 -38.07 -11.16
C LYS A 93 14.40 -36.80 -11.08
N CYS A 94 13.41 -36.65 -11.95
CA CYS A 94 12.42 -35.60 -11.80
C CYS A 94 11.60 -35.81 -10.52
N THR A 95 11.50 -34.78 -9.68
CA THR A 95 10.76 -34.82 -8.41
C THR A 95 9.25 -35.01 -8.61
N PHE A 96 8.72 -34.49 -9.71
CA PHE A 96 7.28 -34.45 -9.99
C PHE A 96 6.79 -35.72 -10.70
N CYS A 97 7.38 -36.09 -11.83
CA CYS A 97 6.96 -37.26 -12.59
C CYS A 97 7.76 -38.54 -12.30
N GLY A 98 8.90 -38.44 -11.61
CA GLY A 98 9.74 -39.59 -11.28
C GLY A 98 10.59 -40.14 -12.42
N ILE A 99 10.52 -39.58 -13.64
CA ILE A 99 11.31 -40.02 -14.79
C ILE A 99 12.79 -39.64 -14.60
N TYR A 100 13.69 -40.56 -14.97
CA TYR A 100 15.14 -40.39 -14.90
C TYR A 100 15.72 -39.87 -16.23
N GLY A 101 16.79 -39.08 -16.16
CA GLY A 101 17.64 -38.70 -17.32
C GLY A 101 16.99 -37.82 -18.40
N ARG A 102 15.69 -37.53 -18.34
CA ARG A 102 14.96 -36.84 -19.43
C ARG A 102 14.82 -35.34 -19.28
N HIS A 103 14.75 -34.82 -18.06
CA HIS A 103 14.55 -33.40 -17.76
C HIS A 103 14.82 -33.09 -16.28
N TYR A 104 15.20 -31.85 -15.98
CA TYR A 104 15.19 -31.33 -14.62
C TYR A 104 13.78 -31.22 -14.07
N SER A 105 13.60 -31.33 -12.74
CA SER A 105 12.28 -31.18 -12.09
C SER A 105 11.57 -29.87 -12.48
N GLU A 106 12.30 -28.80 -12.69
CA GLU A 106 11.75 -27.54 -13.16
C GLU A 106 11.09 -27.65 -14.53
N SER A 107 11.64 -28.44 -15.46
CA SER A 107 11.15 -28.55 -16.84
C SER A 107 10.05 -29.62 -17.03
N CYS A 108 9.52 -30.17 -15.94
CA CYS A 108 8.53 -31.25 -15.99
C CYS A 108 7.27 -30.88 -16.79
N SER A 109 6.93 -31.71 -17.78
CA SER A 109 5.76 -31.55 -18.64
C SER A 109 4.48 -32.20 -18.11
N LEU A 110 4.57 -33.06 -17.08
CA LEU A 110 3.39 -33.71 -16.48
C LEU A 110 2.73 -32.86 -15.39
N ILE A 111 3.54 -32.11 -14.65
CA ILE A 111 3.07 -31.17 -13.62
C ILE A 111 3.65 -29.82 -14.00
N THR A 112 2.89 -28.98 -14.69
CA THR A 112 3.38 -27.74 -15.29
C THR A 112 3.03 -26.51 -14.45
N ASP A 113 1.86 -26.51 -13.80
CA ASP A 113 1.34 -25.41 -13.01
C ASP A 113 2.10 -25.23 -11.68
N GLY A 114 2.44 -23.99 -11.36
CA GLY A 114 3.21 -23.64 -10.16
C GLY A 114 2.48 -23.89 -8.86
N ASP A 115 1.16 -23.68 -8.81
CA ASP A 115 0.37 -23.97 -7.60
C ASP A 115 0.27 -25.48 -7.38
N GLU A 116 0.07 -26.27 -8.43
CA GLU A 116 0.11 -27.74 -8.38
C GLU A 116 1.47 -28.25 -7.90
N ARG A 117 2.57 -27.74 -8.48
CA ARG A 117 3.94 -28.09 -8.07
C ARG A 117 4.17 -27.78 -6.59
N TYR A 118 3.71 -26.63 -6.11
CA TYR A 118 3.83 -26.26 -4.71
C TYR A 118 3.04 -27.22 -3.80
N ARG A 119 1.77 -27.50 -4.14
CA ARG A 119 0.93 -28.45 -3.39
C ARG A 119 1.52 -29.85 -3.41
N PHE A 120 2.12 -30.28 -4.52
CA PHE A 120 2.82 -31.56 -4.63
C PHE A 120 3.96 -31.65 -3.61
N ILE A 121 4.82 -30.62 -3.52
CA ILE A 121 5.92 -30.61 -2.55
C ILE A 121 5.41 -30.71 -1.11
N GLN A 122 4.32 -30.02 -0.78
CA GLN A 122 3.70 -30.11 0.55
C GLN A 122 3.12 -31.49 0.83
N ARG A 123 2.32 -32.04 -0.09
CA ARG A 123 1.67 -33.34 0.03
C ARG A 123 2.68 -34.48 0.16
N GLU A 124 3.74 -34.45 -0.63
CA GLU A 124 4.81 -35.45 -0.62
C GLU A 124 5.85 -35.23 0.49
N ARG A 125 5.63 -34.24 1.38
CA ARG A 125 6.51 -33.86 2.49
C ARG A 125 7.97 -33.70 2.07
N ARG A 126 8.19 -33.04 0.94
CA ARG A 126 9.53 -32.77 0.41
C ARG A 126 10.05 -31.44 0.93
N CYS A 127 11.36 -31.35 1.14
CA CYS A 127 11.99 -30.10 1.51
C CYS A 127 11.78 -29.06 0.41
N ARG A 128 11.24 -27.88 0.76
CA ARG A 128 11.00 -26.82 -0.23
C ARG A 128 12.29 -26.22 -0.81
N LEU A 129 13.43 -26.41 -0.16
CA LEU A 129 14.73 -25.84 -0.57
C LEU A 129 15.50 -26.77 -1.52
N CYS A 130 15.53 -28.08 -1.23
CA CYS A 130 16.33 -29.05 -2.00
C CYS A 130 15.50 -30.13 -2.72
N LEU A 131 14.18 -30.17 -2.53
CA LEU A 131 13.26 -31.20 -3.05
C LEU A 131 13.48 -32.62 -2.49
N GLY A 132 14.45 -32.79 -1.58
CA GLY A 132 14.77 -34.03 -0.91
C GLY A 132 13.64 -34.55 -0.03
N LYS A 133 13.67 -35.86 0.24
CA LYS A 133 12.82 -36.51 1.23
C LYS A 133 13.58 -36.56 2.56
N ASN A 134 12.84 -36.53 3.67
CA ASN A 134 13.32 -36.80 5.03
C ASN A 134 14.02 -35.63 5.77
N ASN A 135 13.84 -34.39 5.32
CA ASN A 135 14.25 -33.22 6.09
C ASN A 135 13.31 -32.04 5.85
N GLY A 136 13.06 -31.25 6.90
CA GLY A 136 12.37 -29.97 6.78
C GLY A 136 13.24 -28.90 6.11
N PRO A 137 12.69 -27.73 5.80
CA PRO A 137 13.47 -26.57 5.39
C PRO A 137 14.50 -26.15 6.45
N ASP A 138 14.15 -26.29 7.73
CA ASP A 138 14.96 -25.80 8.86
C ASP A 138 16.16 -26.73 9.15
N ASP A 139 16.06 -28.01 8.80
CA ASP A 139 17.14 -29.01 8.92
C ASP A 139 17.93 -29.19 7.60
N CYS A 140 17.63 -28.37 6.58
CA CYS A 140 18.21 -28.51 5.27
C CYS A 140 19.61 -27.90 5.21
N ARG A 141 20.62 -28.73 4.93
CA ARG A 141 22.01 -28.29 4.75
C ARG A 141 22.29 -27.61 3.40
N THR A 142 21.29 -27.54 2.52
CA THR A 142 21.45 -26.86 1.24
C THR A 142 21.60 -25.36 1.48
N GLU A 143 22.69 -24.79 0.98
CA GLU A 143 22.90 -23.34 0.98
C GLU A 143 21.64 -22.62 0.51
N GLU A 144 21.29 -21.56 1.24
CA GLU A 144 20.09 -20.78 1.01
C GLU A 144 20.18 -19.93 -0.28
N LYS A 145 20.19 -20.58 -1.45
CA LYS A 145 20.17 -19.90 -2.74
C LYS A 145 18.77 -19.36 -3.01
N SER A 146 18.69 -18.06 -3.29
CA SER A 146 17.44 -17.42 -3.69
C SER A 146 16.92 -18.00 -4.99
N CYS A 147 15.60 -18.19 -5.08
CA CYS A 147 14.94 -18.61 -6.32
C CYS A 147 15.12 -17.53 -7.39
N TRP A 148 15.73 -17.85 -8.52
CA TRP A 148 15.94 -16.91 -9.63
C TRP A 148 14.65 -16.18 -10.05
N TYR A 149 13.53 -16.91 -10.23
CA TYR A 149 12.24 -16.28 -10.57
C TYR A 149 11.76 -15.26 -9.55
N CYS A 150 12.04 -15.48 -8.26
CA CYS A 150 11.64 -14.58 -7.19
C CYS A 150 12.51 -13.33 -7.22
N VAL A 151 13.82 -13.50 -7.40
CA VAL A 151 14.77 -12.37 -7.48
C VAL A 151 14.44 -11.44 -8.63
N VAL A 152 14.00 -11.98 -9.79
CA VAL A 152 13.65 -11.18 -10.96
C VAL A 152 12.45 -10.25 -10.73
N VAL A 153 11.50 -10.63 -9.86
CA VAL A 153 10.28 -9.85 -9.60
C VAL A 153 10.32 -9.06 -8.30
N MET A 154 11.33 -9.30 -7.46
CA MET A 154 11.55 -8.57 -6.22
C MET A 154 11.84 -7.10 -6.51
N ASP A 155 11.35 -6.21 -5.65
CA ASP A 155 11.50 -4.76 -5.80
C ASP A 155 10.93 -4.18 -7.12
N THR A 156 9.96 -4.87 -7.71
CA THR A 156 9.18 -4.39 -8.86
C THR A 156 7.69 -4.32 -8.52
N ALA A 157 6.87 -3.77 -9.42
CA ALA A 157 5.40 -3.86 -9.28
C ALA A 157 4.85 -5.30 -9.22
N LEU A 158 5.67 -6.31 -9.53
CA LEU A 158 5.34 -7.73 -9.39
C LEU A 158 5.73 -8.34 -8.03
N ASP A 159 6.25 -7.56 -7.08
CA ASP A 159 6.69 -8.09 -5.78
C ASP A 159 5.55 -8.75 -4.99
N PHE A 160 4.28 -8.42 -5.24
CA PHE A 160 3.16 -9.16 -4.66
C PHE A 160 3.09 -10.65 -5.07
N LEU A 161 3.84 -11.06 -6.11
CA LEU A 161 3.99 -12.45 -6.51
C LEU A 161 5.04 -13.21 -5.69
N PHE A 162 5.96 -12.49 -5.06
CA PHE A 162 7.06 -13.01 -4.27
C PHE A 162 6.56 -13.74 -3.02
N SER A 163 7.25 -14.83 -2.69
CA SER A 163 7.11 -15.50 -1.40
C SER A 163 8.32 -15.14 -0.54
N LYS A 164 8.08 -14.50 0.62
CA LYS A 164 9.12 -14.21 1.63
C LYS A 164 9.87 -15.47 2.09
N LYS A 165 9.22 -16.64 1.97
CA LYS A 165 9.84 -17.93 2.26
C LYS A 165 10.72 -18.37 1.10
N LYS A 166 12.01 -18.60 1.38
CA LYS A 166 12.95 -19.21 0.44
C LYS A 166 12.44 -20.56 -0.05
N GLN A 167 12.59 -20.83 -1.34
CA GLN A 167 12.12 -22.03 -2.00
C GLN A 167 13.01 -22.36 -3.20
N HIS A 168 13.03 -23.63 -3.58
CA HIS A 168 13.59 -24.10 -4.83
C HIS A 168 12.80 -23.49 -6.01
N ARG A 169 13.48 -23.26 -7.13
CA ARG A 169 12.86 -22.67 -8.33
C ARG A 169 11.79 -23.56 -8.97
N ALA A 170 11.96 -24.88 -8.90
CA ALA A 170 11.05 -25.84 -9.51
C ALA A 170 9.59 -25.78 -9.01
N PRO A 171 9.29 -25.60 -7.70
CA PRO A 171 7.94 -25.34 -7.20
C PRO A 171 7.53 -23.86 -7.18
N CYS A 172 8.32 -22.95 -7.76
CA CYS A 172 8.00 -21.53 -7.73
C CYS A 172 6.74 -21.21 -8.55
N ARG A 173 5.90 -20.32 -8.05
CA ARG A 173 4.62 -19.94 -8.70
C ARG A 173 4.74 -18.71 -9.61
N VAL A 174 5.83 -17.95 -9.49
CA VAL A 174 6.03 -16.69 -10.22
C VAL A 174 5.85 -16.87 -11.74
N PRO A 175 6.47 -17.87 -12.40
CA PRO A 175 6.33 -18.03 -13.86
C PRO A 175 4.90 -18.21 -14.36
N ASP A 176 4.04 -18.78 -13.52
CA ASP A 176 2.65 -19.13 -13.85
C ASP A 176 1.66 -18.07 -13.35
N SER A 177 2.14 -16.94 -12.82
CA SER A 177 1.32 -15.95 -12.13
C SER A 177 0.64 -14.93 -13.05
N LYS A 178 0.59 -15.15 -14.37
CA LYS A 178 -0.05 -14.24 -15.34
C LYS A 178 -1.47 -13.84 -14.92
N ASP A 179 -2.25 -14.78 -14.41
CA ASP A 179 -3.63 -14.50 -13.99
C ASP A 179 -3.72 -13.74 -12.67
N ARG A 180 -2.75 -13.88 -11.76
CA ARG A 180 -2.65 -13.04 -10.55
C ARG A 180 -2.40 -11.58 -10.93
N ILE A 181 -1.53 -11.34 -11.91
CA ILE A 181 -1.28 -9.99 -12.45
C ILE A 181 -2.54 -9.41 -13.09
N LYS A 182 -3.24 -10.18 -13.95
CA LYS A 182 -4.53 -9.74 -14.53
C LYS A 182 -5.57 -9.40 -13.47
N LYS A 183 -5.64 -10.16 -12.36
CA LYS A 183 -6.54 -9.87 -11.24
C LYS A 183 -6.18 -8.55 -10.57
N LYS A 184 -4.89 -8.31 -10.29
CA LYS A 184 -4.40 -7.06 -9.69
C LYS A 184 -4.66 -5.84 -10.59
N ILE A 185 -4.38 -5.94 -11.89
CA ILE A 185 -4.70 -4.90 -12.88
C ILE A 185 -6.21 -4.57 -12.87
N ARG A 186 -7.08 -5.59 -12.87
CA ARG A 186 -8.53 -5.37 -12.80
C ARG A 186 -8.95 -4.66 -11.51
N ALA A 187 -8.37 -5.03 -10.37
CA ALA A 187 -8.67 -4.38 -9.10
C ALA A 187 -8.29 -2.90 -9.11
N ILE A 188 -7.11 -2.55 -9.64
CA ILE A 188 -6.65 -1.16 -9.75
C ILE A 188 -7.57 -0.35 -10.67
N LYS A 189 -7.96 -0.89 -11.83
CA LYS A 189 -8.92 -0.22 -12.73
C LYS A 189 -10.25 0.08 -12.05
N VAL A 190 -10.76 -0.85 -11.23
CA VAL A 190 -11.99 -0.65 -10.46
C VAL A 190 -11.80 0.47 -9.44
N GLU A 191 -10.65 0.53 -8.75
CA GLU A 191 -10.36 1.56 -7.76
C GLU A 191 -10.20 2.96 -8.39
N ILE A 192 -9.54 3.06 -9.55
CA ILE A 192 -9.47 4.31 -10.33
C ILE A 192 -10.87 4.81 -10.67
N ASN A 193 -11.71 3.94 -11.24
CA ASN A 193 -13.08 4.30 -11.61
C ASN A 193 -13.87 4.74 -10.37
N ARG A 194 -13.80 3.99 -9.27
CA ARG A 194 -14.48 4.33 -8.01
C ARG A 194 -14.03 5.70 -7.48
N THR A 195 -12.75 6.02 -7.60
CA THR A 195 -12.17 7.28 -7.13
C THR A 195 -12.60 8.45 -8.02
N LYS A 196 -12.69 8.24 -9.34
CA LYS A 196 -13.24 9.19 -10.32
C LYS A 196 -14.74 9.44 -10.09
N TYR A 197 -15.59 8.42 -9.97
CA TYR A 197 -17.04 8.60 -9.74
C TYR A 197 -17.39 9.28 -8.41
N LYS A 198 -16.55 9.15 -7.37
CA LYS A 198 -16.71 9.93 -6.13
C LYS A 198 -16.42 11.44 -6.33
N GLN A 199 -15.89 11.88 -7.47
CA GLN A 199 -15.81 13.31 -7.86
C GLN A 199 -17.16 13.83 -8.39
N ASP A 200 -17.95 12.97 -9.03
CA ASP A 200 -19.18 13.35 -9.73
C ASP A 200 -20.45 13.22 -8.87
N ALA A 201 -20.35 12.66 -7.67
CA ALA A 201 -21.47 12.59 -6.74
C ALA A 201 -21.81 14.01 -6.24
N PRO A 202 -23.00 14.56 -6.52
CA PRO A 202 -23.38 15.87 -6.03
C PRO A 202 -23.34 15.86 -4.50
N ALA A 203 -22.75 16.91 -3.91
CA ALA A 203 -22.83 17.15 -2.48
C ALA A 203 -24.32 17.18 -2.11
N GLY A 204 -24.73 16.27 -1.23
CA GLY A 204 -26.13 16.01 -0.89
C GLY A 204 -26.94 17.28 -0.69
N VAL A 205 -28.15 17.24 -1.28
CA VAL A 205 -29.29 18.13 -1.01
C VAL A 205 -29.68 18.03 0.46
#